data_AF-A0A1F3C2X5-F1
#
_entry.id   AF-A0A1F3C2X5-F1
#
_cell.length_a   1.000
_cell.length_b   1.000
_cell.length_c   1.000
_cell.angle_alpha   90.00
_cell.angle_beta   90.00
_cell.angle_gamma   90.00
#
_symmetry.space_group_name_H-M   'P 1'
#
loop_
_entity.id
_entity.type
_entity.pdbx_description
1 polymer ?
#
loop_
_entity_poly.entity_id
_entity_poly.type
_entity_poly.pdbx_seq_one_letter_code
_entity_poly.pdbx_strand_id
1 'polypeptide(L)'
;MRSSLLRLTALSLGLIGSVPALAAPRTSPPSAEAADVSAFKAKLKLLTDGRGHYIAIVPFGGVDQGFFYGDGKALHQQRVSSGGSSGTESFDRLFWEPRVKARSDASFEFRDNRYTLTCGERKTEFKPVADAEQATMLGAARYYKPRWERRAHALARNDRGEYYYVDRQREPEDSKDFRLFAGSKGAMKQQRLTQVDSDSGGDVFTTKKGALSLVPSKSEAAWVVGKTKTELMLLPVEDNTQLIYSELGVYKGEGLGTPCDDL
;
A
#
# COMPACT_ATOMS: atom_id res chain seq x y z
N MET A 1 69.13 11.94 -50.40
CA MET A 1 68.78 10.49 -50.46
C MET A 1 67.85 10.17 -49.28
N ARG A 2 67.04 9.10 -49.39
CA ARG A 2 66.27 8.37 -48.34
C ARG A 2 66.77 8.64 -46.89
N SER A 3 66.00 8.77 -45.83
CA SER A 3 64.63 8.34 -45.47
C SER A 3 64.22 9.03 -44.15
N SER A 4 63.01 8.96 -43.56
CA SER A 4 61.70 8.36 -43.89
C SER A 4 60.61 9.10 -43.07
N LEU A 5 59.32 9.01 -43.47
CA LEU A 5 58.19 9.56 -42.70
C LEU A 5 57.44 8.44 -41.96
N LEU A 6 57.54 8.41 -40.62
CA LEU A 6 56.68 7.58 -39.77
C LEU A 6 55.35 8.31 -39.52
N ARG A 7 54.24 7.76 -40.02
CA ARG A 7 52.88 8.18 -39.64
C ARG A 7 52.43 7.40 -38.41
N LEU A 8 52.29 8.05 -37.27
CA LEU A 8 51.53 7.49 -36.14
C LEU A 8 50.03 7.64 -36.43
N THR A 9 49.35 6.52 -36.65
CA THR A 9 47.89 6.44 -36.59
C THR A 9 47.45 6.31 -35.13
N ALA A 10 46.85 7.36 -34.57
CA ALA A 10 46.26 7.30 -33.24
C ALA A 10 44.93 6.52 -33.27
N LEU A 11 44.89 5.36 -32.62
CA LEU A 11 43.67 4.58 -32.45
C LEU A 11 42.90 5.12 -31.24
N SER A 12 41.84 5.89 -31.48
CA SER A 12 40.97 6.41 -30.41
C SER A 12 39.98 5.33 -29.96
N LEU A 13 40.32 4.57 -28.92
CA LEU A 13 39.38 3.68 -28.23
C LEU A 13 38.30 4.51 -27.52
N GLY A 14 37.06 4.43 -27.99
CA GLY A 14 35.92 5.04 -27.32
C GLY A 14 35.52 4.23 -26.09
N LEU A 15 35.78 4.74 -24.88
CA LEU A 15 35.12 4.22 -23.69
C LEU A 15 33.66 4.69 -23.68
N ILE A 16 32.76 3.78 -24.05
CA ILE A 16 31.33 3.94 -23.76
C ILE A 16 31.16 3.73 -22.25
N GLY A 17 31.21 4.83 -21.51
CA GLY A 17 30.93 4.83 -20.08
C GLY A 17 29.46 4.51 -19.82
N SER A 18 29.17 3.29 -19.36
CA SER A 18 27.85 2.91 -18.88
C SER A 18 27.50 3.75 -17.65
N VAL A 19 26.73 4.82 -17.84
CA VAL A 19 26.21 5.62 -16.73
C VAL A 19 25.28 4.73 -15.90
N PRO A 20 25.56 4.49 -14.61
CA PRO A 20 24.64 3.72 -13.78
C PRO A 20 23.34 4.50 -13.68
N ALA A 21 22.22 3.85 -14.03
CA ALA A 21 20.91 4.45 -13.88
C ALA A 21 20.71 4.80 -12.40
N LEU A 22 20.62 6.10 -12.09
CA LEU A 22 20.22 6.55 -10.76
C LEU A 22 18.84 5.94 -10.48
N ALA A 23 18.80 4.97 -9.56
CA ALA A 23 17.54 4.50 -9.02
C ALA A 23 16.80 5.71 -8.45
N ALA A 24 15.55 5.91 -8.89
CA ALA A 24 14.72 6.97 -8.35
C ALA A 24 14.70 6.85 -6.81
N PRO A 25 14.79 7.97 -6.07
CA PRO A 25 14.76 7.92 -4.62
C PRO A 25 13.47 7.22 -4.20
N ARG A 26 13.60 6.09 -3.51
CA ARG A 26 12.46 5.41 -2.88
C ARG A 26 11.78 6.46 -1.99
N THR A 27 10.48 6.66 -2.18
CA THR A 27 9.66 7.48 -1.30
C THR A 27 10.01 7.13 0.14
N SER A 28 10.30 8.13 0.99
CA SER A 28 10.67 7.89 2.38
C SER A 28 9.69 6.90 3.02
N PRO A 29 10.16 5.89 3.78
CA PRO A 29 9.25 4.94 4.39
C PRO A 29 8.22 5.68 5.25
N PRO A 30 6.95 5.25 5.26
CA PRO A 30 5.92 5.83 6.13
C PRO A 30 6.42 5.87 7.59
N SER A 31 5.98 6.89 8.32
CA SER A 31 6.45 7.19 9.65
C SER A 31 6.05 6.07 10.60
N ALA A 32 7.00 5.20 10.92
CA ALA A 32 6.79 4.01 11.74
C ALA A 32 6.52 4.38 13.22
N GLU A 33 5.33 4.91 13.48
CA GLU A 33 4.84 5.23 14.81
C GLU A 33 4.68 3.93 15.61
N ALA A 34 5.11 3.94 16.88
CA ALA A 34 5.01 2.77 17.74
C ALA A 34 3.55 2.42 18.05
N ALA A 35 3.25 1.12 18.05
CA ALA A 35 1.98 0.60 18.57
C ALA A 35 2.16 0.22 20.05
N ASP A 36 1.20 0.61 20.90
CA ASP A 36 1.13 0.09 22.26
C ASP A 36 0.60 -1.35 22.23
N VAL A 37 1.37 -2.26 22.82
CA VAL A 37 1.04 -3.68 22.98
C VAL A 37 0.94 -4.10 24.45
N SER A 38 1.12 -3.18 25.40
CA SER A 38 1.27 -3.46 26.84
C SER A 38 0.15 -4.35 27.39
N ALA A 39 -1.11 -4.07 27.04
CA ALA A 39 -2.30 -4.79 27.48
C ALA A 39 -2.41 -6.26 26.99
N PHE A 40 -1.65 -6.66 25.95
CA PHE A 40 -1.77 -7.98 25.33
C PHE A 40 -0.46 -8.64 24.90
N LYS A 41 0.72 -8.02 25.09
CA LYS A 41 2.02 -8.55 24.64
C LYS A 41 2.28 -9.98 25.14
N ALA A 42 1.93 -10.28 26.39
CA ALA A 42 2.07 -11.61 26.99
C ALA A 42 1.08 -12.68 26.43
N LYS A 43 0.09 -12.26 25.63
CA LYS A 43 -0.90 -13.14 24.96
C LYS A 43 -0.58 -13.37 23.48
N LEU A 44 0.45 -12.72 22.94
CA LEU A 44 0.85 -12.88 21.55
C LEU A 44 1.46 -14.26 21.32
N LYS A 45 1.02 -14.92 20.26
CA LYS A 45 1.66 -16.09 19.66
C LYS A 45 2.36 -15.65 18.38
N LEU A 46 3.60 -16.10 18.19
CA LEU A 46 4.39 -15.86 17.00
C LEU A 46 4.33 -17.09 16.09
N LEU A 47 4.02 -16.84 14.83
CA LEU A 47 3.79 -17.84 13.79
C LEU A 47 4.67 -17.50 12.60
N THR A 48 5.27 -18.48 11.92
CA THR A 48 6.13 -18.26 10.75
C THR A 48 5.82 -19.24 9.61
N ASP A 49 6.06 -18.82 8.38
CA ASP A 49 6.03 -19.67 7.18
C ASP A 49 7.40 -20.33 6.87
N GLY A 50 8.42 -20.08 7.71
CA GLY A 50 9.78 -20.58 7.52
C GLY A 50 10.62 -19.82 6.49
N ARG A 51 10.09 -18.75 5.88
CA ARG A 51 10.79 -17.92 4.88
C ARG A 51 11.29 -16.57 5.44
N GLY A 52 11.20 -16.39 6.75
CA GLY A 52 11.54 -15.14 7.44
C GLY A 52 10.34 -14.20 7.62
N HIS A 53 9.13 -14.63 7.26
CA HIS A 53 7.90 -13.90 7.53
C HIS A 53 7.27 -14.36 8.84
N TYR A 54 6.72 -13.42 9.59
CA TYR A 54 6.15 -13.67 10.91
C TYR A 54 4.81 -12.96 11.09
N ILE A 55 3.86 -13.68 11.68
CA ILE A 55 2.61 -13.15 12.21
C ILE A 55 2.66 -13.24 13.72
N ALA A 56 2.48 -12.11 14.41
CA ALA A 56 2.23 -12.08 15.85
C ALA A 56 0.74 -11.80 16.08
N ILE A 57 0.03 -12.73 16.68
CA ILE A 57 -1.42 -12.65 16.89
C ILE A 57 -1.82 -13.02 18.32
N VAL A 58 -2.86 -12.39 18.86
CA VAL A 58 -3.57 -12.86 20.07
C VAL A 58 -4.63 -13.87 19.63
N PRO A 59 -4.43 -15.20 19.84
CA PRO A 59 -5.40 -16.20 19.42
C PRO A 59 -6.70 -16.05 20.23
N PHE A 60 -7.85 -16.14 19.57
CA PHE A 60 -9.18 -16.06 20.20
C PHE A 60 -9.45 -14.77 21.01
N GLY A 61 -8.65 -13.72 20.82
CA GLY A 61 -8.89 -12.39 21.41
C GLY A 61 -9.99 -11.60 20.67
N GLY A 62 -10.15 -10.32 21.01
CA GLY A 62 -10.99 -9.41 20.23
C GLY A 62 -10.48 -9.23 18.80
N VAL A 63 -11.34 -8.81 17.87
CA VAL A 63 -10.97 -8.62 16.45
C VAL A 63 -9.88 -7.57 16.26
N ASP A 64 -9.92 -6.50 17.05
CA ASP A 64 -8.93 -5.41 17.04
C ASP A 64 -7.67 -5.70 17.87
N GLN A 65 -7.66 -6.81 18.63
CA GLN A 65 -6.58 -7.10 19.57
C GLN A 65 -5.43 -7.85 18.90
N GLY A 66 -4.33 -7.12 18.75
CA GLY A 66 -3.00 -7.66 18.51
C GLY A 66 -2.92 -8.65 17.35
N PHE A 67 -2.96 -8.14 16.12
CA PHE A 67 -2.57 -8.85 14.91
C PHE A 67 -1.52 -8.01 14.18
N PHE A 68 -0.32 -8.55 14.01
CA PHE A 68 0.83 -7.89 13.39
C PHE A 68 1.51 -8.80 12.38
N TYR A 69 2.21 -8.19 11.42
CA TYR A 69 2.99 -8.86 10.39
C TYR A 69 4.37 -8.21 10.19
N GLY A 70 5.38 -9.00 9.84
CA GLY A 70 6.68 -8.51 9.39
C GLY A 70 7.81 -9.53 9.50
N ASP A 71 9.04 -9.06 9.71
CA ASP A 71 10.29 -9.86 9.66
C ASP A 71 10.71 -10.46 11.02
N GLY A 72 9.83 -10.40 12.02
CA GLY A 72 10.10 -10.83 13.40
C GLY A 72 10.90 -9.83 14.24
N LYS A 73 11.45 -8.76 13.64
CA LYS A 73 12.12 -7.65 14.34
C LYS A 73 11.30 -6.36 14.28
N ALA A 74 10.64 -6.12 13.16
CA ALA A 74 9.68 -5.06 12.91
C ALA A 74 8.32 -5.70 12.59
N LEU A 75 7.32 -5.39 13.42
CA LEU A 75 5.98 -5.96 13.31
C LEU A 75 4.95 -4.82 13.16
N HIS A 76 4.33 -4.72 12.00
CA HIS A 76 3.31 -3.72 11.70
C HIS A 76 1.90 -4.24 11.99
N GLN A 77 1.11 -3.44 12.69
CA GLN A 77 -0.28 -3.76 13.03
C GLN A 77 -1.12 -3.92 11.75
N GLN A 78 -1.94 -4.97 11.73
CA GLN A 78 -2.86 -5.26 10.64
C GLN A 78 -4.22 -4.62 10.90
N ARG A 79 -4.81 -4.06 9.86
CA ARG A 79 -6.13 -3.42 9.92
C ARG A 79 -7.20 -4.50 9.73
N VAL A 80 -7.77 -4.99 10.82
CA VAL A 80 -8.86 -5.97 10.77
C VAL A 80 -10.17 -5.26 10.41
N SER A 81 -10.96 -5.89 9.56
CA SER A 81 -12.28 -5.40 9.11
C SER A 81 -13.44 -6.27 9.60
N SER A 82 -13.16 -7.54 9.90
CA SER A 82 -14.10 -8.50 10.48
C SER A 82 -13.30 -9.70 11.03
N GLY A 83 -13.95 -10.52 11.84
CA GLY A 83 -13.38 -11.78 12.31
C GLY A 83 -14.29 -12.47 13.32
N GLY A 84 -14.20 -13.79 13.43
CA GLY A 84 -14.93 -14.60 14.40
C GLY A 84 -14.03 -15.50 15.24
N SER A 85 -14.67 -16.21 16.18
CA SER A 85 -14.11 -17.37 16.87
C SER A 85 -15.23 -18.34 17.29
N SER A 86 -14.96 -19.64 17.19
CA SER A 86 -15.78 -20.70 17.78
C SER A 86 -15.01 -21.27 18.96
N GLY A 87 -15.33 -20.78 20.17
CA GLY A 87 -14.62 -21.15 21.40
C GLY A 87 -13.11 -21.01 21.26
N THR A 88 -12.39 -22.12 21.45
CA THR A 88 -10.94 -22.26 21.19
C THR A 88 -10.63 -23.22 20.04
N GLU A 89 -11.62 -23.57 19.22
CA GLU A 89 -11.50 -24.55 18.13
C GLU A 89 -11.07 -23.88 16.82
N SER A 90 -11.61 -22.69 16.53
CA SER A 90 -11.26 -21.91 15.35
C SER A 90 -11.42 -20.41 15.56
N PHE A 91 -10.66 -19.62 14.80
CA PHE A 91 -10.84 -18.17 14.66
C PHE A 91 -10.48 -17.72 13.24
N ASP A 92 -10.94 -16.54 12.87
CA ASP A 92 -10.53 -15.87 11.63
C ASP A 92 -10.34 -14.36 11.85
N ARG A 93 -9.54 -13.74 10.96
CA ARG A 93 -9.31 -12.29 10.87
C ARG A 93 -9.30 -11.90 9.40
N LEU A 94 -10.34 -11.22 8.94
CA LEU A 94 -10.40 -10.59 7.62
C LEU A 94 -9.72 -9.22 7.71
N PHE A 95 -8.59 -9.06 7.03
CA PHE A 95 -7.80 -7.82 7.10
C PHE A 95 -7.91 -6.99 5.81
N TRP A 96 -7.58 -5.71 5.94
CA TRP A 96 -7.56 -4.78 4.82
C TRP A 96 -6.46 -5.16 3.83
N GLU A 97 -6.88 -5.69 2.69
CA GLU A 97 -6.06 -5.92 1.52
C GLU A 97 -6.87 -5.50 0.29
N PRO A 98 -6.62 -4.33 -0.31
CA PRO A 98 -7.43 -3.81 -1.41
C PRO A 98 -7.09 -4.45 -2.77
N ARG A 99 -6.10 -5.35 -2.85
CA ARG A 99 -5.69 -6.01 -4.10
C ARG A 99 -6.39 -7.36 -4.33
N VAL A 100 -7.09 -7.91 -3.35
CA VAL A 100 -7.93 -9.12 -3.52
C VAL A 100 -9.33 -8.79 -4.07
N LYS A 101 -10.13 -9.80 -4.44
CA LYS A 101 -11.41 -9.61 -5.15
C LYS A 101 -12.59 -9.45 -4.18
N ALA A 102 -12.76 -10.37 -3.25
CA ALA A 102 -13.65 -10.20 -2.11
C ALA A 102 -12.82 -9.96 -0.84
N ARG A 103 -13.37 -9.19 0.10
CA ARG A 103 -12.73 -8.92 1.40
C ARG A 103 -12.48 -10.21 2.21
N SER A 104 -13.23 -11.28 1.94
CA SER A 104 -13.03 -12.64 2.49
C SER A 104 -11.72 -13.30 2.05
N ASP A 105 -11.19 -12.89 0.90
CA ASP A 105 -10.03 -13.51 0.27
C ASP A 105 -8.71 -13.01 0.86
N ALA A 106 -8.78 -12.15 1.88
CA ALA A 106 -7.65 -11.65 2.67
C ALA A 106 -7.91 -11.97 4.15
N SER A 107 -7.56 -13.20 4.54
CA SER A 107 -7.89 -13.73 5.85
C SER A 107 -6.73 -14.50 6.48
N PHE A 108 -6.63 -14.39 7.80
CA PHE A 108 -5.77 -15.26 8.60
C PHE A 108 -6.64 -16.08 9.56
N GLU A 109 -6.65 -17.39 9.39
CA GLU A 109 -7.51 -18.31 10.14
C GLU A 109 -6.72 -19.34 10.94
N PHE A 110 -7.32 -19.83 12.01
CA PHE A 110 -6.96 -21.09 12.67
C PHE A 110 -8.15 -22.04 12.58
N ARG A 111 -7.94 -23.22 11.98
CA ARG A 111 -8.95 -24.28 11.81
C ARG A 111 -8.24 -25.62 11.64
N ASP A 112 -8.84 -26.72 12.12
CA ASP A 112 -8.26 -28.09 12.04
C ASP A 112 -6.80 -28.17 12.53
N ASN A 113 -6.48 -27.42 13.59
CA ASN A 113 -5.13 -27.27 14.15
C ASN A 113 -4.05 -26.73 13.18
N ARG A 114 -4.44 -26.00 12.13
CA ARG A 114 -3.54 -25.29 11.20
C ARG A 114 -3.81 -23.80 11.22
N TYR A 115 -2.77 -22.98 11.09
CA TYR A 115 -2.92 -21.55 10.78
C TYR A 115 -2.74 -21.34 9.29
N THR A 116 -3.72 -20.72 8.63
CA THR A 116 -3.71 -20.47 7.18
C THR A 116 -3.81 -18.99 6.91
N LEU A 117 -2.89 -18.46 6.12
CA LEU A 117 -3.02 -17.17 5.46
C LEU A 117 -3.63 -17.38 4.07
N THR A 118 -4.70 -16.68 3.74
CA THR A 118 -5.31 -16.61 2.41
C THR A 118 -5.15 -15.21 1.84
N CYS A 119 -4.69 -15.12 0.59
CA CYS A 119 -4.45 -13.87 -0.15
C CYS A 119 -4.84 -14.04 -1.63
N GLY A 120 -6.13 -13.91 -1.91
CA GLY A 120 -6.74 -14.30 -3.18
C GLY A 120 -6.75 -15.82 -3.30
N GLU A 121 -6.24 -16.33 -4.43
CA GLU A 121 -6.11 -17.76 -4.68
C GLU A 121 -4.91 -18.39 -3.92
N ARG A 122 -3.97 -17.57 -3.42
CA ARG A 122 -2.79 -18.05 -2.69
C ARG A 122 -3.17 -18.42 -1.26
N LYS A 123 -2.68 -19.57 -0.79
CA LYS A 123 -2.74 -20.00 0.61
C LYS A 123 -1.36 -20.38 1.13
N THR A 124 -1.07 -20.08 2.38
CA THR A 124 0.20 -20.42 3.03
C THR A 124 -0.04 -20.82 4.48
N GLU A 125 0.52 -21.96 4.88
CA GLU A 125 0.47 -22.44 6.26
C GLU A 125 1.52 -21.70 7.10
N PHE A 126 1.11 -21.22 8.27
CA PHE A 126 2.00 -20.67 9.29
C PHE A 126 2.10 -21.63 10.47
N LYS A 127 3.30 -21.82 11.00
CA LYS A 127 3.59 -22.73 12.12
C LYS A 127 4.01 -21.96 13.36
N PRO A 128 3.65 -22.41 14.57
CA PRO A 128 4.17 -21.83 15.81
C PRO A 128 5.69 -21.81 15.83
N VAL A 129 6.27 -20.67 16.20
CA VAL A 129 7.67 -20.58 16.64
C VAL A 129 7.78 -21.27 18.00
N ALA A 130 8.92 -21.92 18.28
CA ALA A 130 9.12 -22.62 19.56
C ALA A 130 9.08 -21.65 20.75
N ASP A 131 8.47 -22.04 21.87
CA ASP A 131 8.11 -21.11 22.96
C ASP A 131 9.27 -20.23 23.48
N ALA A 132 10.48 -20.82 23.63
CA ALA A 132 11.67 -20.10 24.09
C ALA A 132 12.18 -19.05 23.07
N GLU A 133 12.08 -19.36 21.77
CA GLU A 133 12.43 -18.46 20.68
C GLU A 133 11.36 -17.37 20.54
N GLN A 134 10.08 -17.75 20.55
CA GLN A 134 8.92 -16.86 20.51
C GLN A 134 9.00 -15.78 21.59
N ALA A 135 9.26 -16.15 22.85
CA ALA A 135 9.36 -15.20 23.96
C ALA A 135 10.49 -14.17 23.74
N THR A 136 11.64 -14.65 23.23
CA THR A 136 12.80 -13.81 22.90
C THR A 136 12.48 -12.84 21.76
N MET A 137 11.89 -13.33 20.68
CA MET A 137 11.53 -12.54 19.49
C MET A 137 10.45 -11.50 19.81
N LEU A 138 9.33 -11.92 20.42
CA LEU A 138 8.26 -11.00 20.82
C LEU A 138 8.75 -9.97 21.84
N GLY A 139 9.68 -10.36 22.72
CA GLY A 139 10.36 -9.48 23.66
C GLY A 139 11.10 -8.35 22.95
N ALA A 140 11.98 -8.69 22.00
CA ALA A 140 12.87 -7.78 21.28
C ALA A 140 12.23 -7.04 20.08
N ALA A 141 11.11 -7.53 19.55
CA ALA A 141 10.45 -6.93 18.39
C ALA A 141 9.94 -5.50 18.65
N ARG A 142 10.04 -4.65 17.63
CA ARG A 142 9.42 -3.34 17.57
C ARG A 142 8.04 -3.45 16.94
N TYR A 143 7.04 -2.97 17.65
CA TYR A 143 5.65 -2.96 17.22
C TYR A 143 5.30 -1.58 16.68
N TYR A 144 4.75 -1.55 15.48
CA TYR A 144 4.38 -0.32 14.78
C TYR A 144 2.90 -0.31 14.48
N LYS A 145 2.34 0.88 14.34
CA LYS A 145 1.04 1.11 13.72
C LYS A 145 1.03 0.58 12.26
N PRO A 146 -0.14 0.46 11.62
CA PRO A 146 -0.23 -0.07 10.27
C PRO A 146 0.65 0.71 9.30
N ARG A 147 1.48 -0.01 8.53
CA ARG A 147 2.44 0.57 7.59
C ARG A 147 1.78 1.49 6.56
N TRP A 148 0.58 1.13 6.12
CA TRP A 148 -0.14 1.90 5.13
C TRP A 148 -0.96 3.03 5.75
N GLU A 149 -0.48 4.26 5.51
CA GLU A 149 -1.04 5.51 6.02
C GLU A 149 -2.02 6.21 5.06
N ARG A 150 -2.21 5.69 3.83
CA ARG A 150 -3.05 6.32 2.81
C ARG A 150 -4.39 5.61 2.63
N ARG A 151 -5.38 6.31 2.09
CA ARG A 151 -6.59 5.72 1.54
C ARG A 151 -7.05 6.45 0.30
N ALA A 152 -7.67 5.70 -0.60
CA ALA A 152 -8.44 6.25 -1.69
C ALA A 152 -9.54 7.19 -1.15
N HIS A 153 -9.68 8.34 -1.79
CA HIS A 153 -10.71 9.33 -1.50
C HIS A 153 -11.73 9.39 -2.63
N ALA A 154 -11.26 9.51 -3.87
CA ALA A 154 -12.11 9.56 -5.05
C ALA A 154 -11.41 9.01 -6.29
N LEU A 155 -12.19 8.49 -7.23
CA LEU A 155 -11.74 8.10 -8.56
C LEU A 155 -12.72 8.63 -9.60
N ALA A 156 -12.20 9.23 -10.66
CA ALA A 156 -12.98 9.68 -11.81
C ALA A 156 -12.22 9.37 -13.12
N ARG A 157 -12.94 9.32 -14.24
CA ARG A 157 -12.36 9.00 -15.56
C ARG A 157 -13.10 9.71 -16.69
N ASN A 158 -12.38 10.18 -17.72
CA ASN A 158 -13.02 10.68 -18.96
C ASN A 158 -13.30 9.56 -19.98
N ASP A 159 -13.98 9.93 -21.06
CA ASP A 159 -14.28 9.08 -22.23
C ASP A 159 -13.03 8.48 -22.89
N ARG A 160 -11.90 9.19 -22.82
CA ARG A 160 -10.59 8.79 -23.40
C ARG A 160 -9.77 7.85 -22.51
N GLY A 161 -10.26 7.48 -21.34
CA GLY A 161 -9.55 6.58 -20.42
C GLY A 161 -8.42 7.22 -19.62
N GLU A 162 -8.41 8.56 -19.52
CA GLU A 162 -7.61 9.28 -18.54
C GLU A 162 -8.34 9.26 -17.19
N TYR A 163 -7.62 8.85 -16.15
CA TYR A 163 -8.09 8.78 -14.78
C TYR A 163 -7.64 9.99 -13.99
N TYR A 164 -8.45 10.35 -13.00
CA TYR A 164 -8.22 11.37 -12.00
C TYR A 164 -8.46 10.70 -10.65
N TYR A 165 -7.40 10.48 -9.89
CA TYR A 165 -7.42 9.74 -8.63
C TYR A 165 -6.97 10.64 -7.48
N VAL A 166 -7.76 10.70 -6.42
CA VAL A 166 -7.41 11.38 -5.19
C VAL A 166 -7.22 10.35 -4.09
N ASP A 167 -6.08 10.44 -3.40
CA ASP A 167 -5.85 9.76 -2.14
C ASP A 167 -5.72 10.79 -1.01
N ARG A 168 -5.92 10.35 0.22
CA ARG A 168 -5.68 11.15 1.43
C ARG A 168 -4.98 10.35 2.51
N GLN A 169 -4.41 11.07 3.47
CA GLN A 169 -3.98 10.45 4.72
C GLN A 169 -5.19 9.78 5.39
N ARG A 170 -4.97 8.58 5.91
CA ARG A 170 -6.01 7.72 6.48
C ARG A 170 -6.35 8.10 7.92
N GLU A 171 -5.34 8.49 8.69
CA GLU A 171 -5.47 8.99 10.06
C GLU A 171 -4.99 10.45 10.16
N PRO A 172 -5.73 11.35 10.85
CA PRO A 172 -7.10 11.16 11.37
C PRO A 172 -8.13 11.04 10.23
N GLU A 173 -9.35 10.63 10.57
CA GLU A 173 -10.38 10.34 9.57
C GLU A 173 -10.85 11.58 8.78
N ASP A 174 -10.77 12.77 9.36
CA ASP A 174 -11.09 14.05 8.74
C ASP A 174 -9.91 14.68 7.98
N SER A 175 -8.76 13.98 7.89
CA SER A 175 -7.54 14.55 7.30
C SER A 175 -7.75 15.07 5.87
N LYS A 176 -7.30 16.31 5.67
CA LYS A 176 -7.28 17.05 4.39
C LYS A 176 -5.91 16.99 3.70
N ASP A 177 -5.01 16.09 4.10
CA ASP A 177 -3.76 15.85 3.37
C ASP A 177 -4.00 14.98 2.12
N PHE A 178 -4.40 15.64 1.04
CA PHE A 178 -4.73 15.03 -0.24
C PHE A 178 -3.54 14.97 -1.21
N ARG A 179 -3.51 13.94 -2.06
CA ARG A 179 -2.71 13.94 -3.30
C ARG A 179 -3.62 13.65 -4.49
N LEU A 180 -3.48 14.45 -5.54
CA LEU A 180 -4.14 14.23 -6.83
C LEU A 180 -3.16 13.58 -7.81
N PHE A 181 -3.62 12.55 -8.51
CA PHE A 181 -2.92 11.88 -9.60
C PHE A 181 -3.79 11.94 -10.86
N ALA A 182 -3.16 12.13 -12.02
CA ALA A 182 -3.85 12.12 -13.31
C ALA A 182 -2.99 11.45 -14.40
N GLY A 183 -3.65 10.79 -15.35
CA GLY A 183 -3.02 10.09 -16.48
C GLY A 183 -3.75 8.82 -16.89
N SER A 184 -3.13 8.00 -17.74
CA SER A 184 -3.65 6.67 -18.09
C SER A 184 -3.28 5.62 -17.05
N LYS A 185 -4.03 4.51 -17.02
CA LYS A 185 -3.73 3.30 -16.23
C LYS A 185 -2.25 2.90 -16.40
N GLY A 186 -1.56 2.64 -15.30
CA GLY A 186 -0.14 2.28 -15.24
C GLY A 186 0.85 3.44 -15.43
N ALA A 187 0.38 4.64 -15.78
CA ALA A 187 1.21 5.81 -16.07
C ALA A 187 0.72 7.10 -15.37
N MET A 188 -0.03 6.95 -14.27
CA MET A 188 -0.52 8.05 -13.45
C MET A 188 0.64 8.92 -12.92
N LYS A 189 0.47 10.24 -12.96
CA LYS A 189 1.44 11.20 -12.43
C LYS A 189 0.79 12.05 -11.36
N GLN A 190 1.48 12.25 -10.24
CA GLN A 190 1.02 13.18 -9.20
C GLN A 190 0.99 14.60 -9.78
N GLN A 191 -0.14 15.28 -9.63
CA GLN A 191 -0.28 16.70 -9.94
C GLN A 191 -0.07 17.48 -8.64
N ARG A 192 0.85 18.45 -8.66
CA ARG A 192 1.11 19.28 -7.48
C ARG A 192 -0.10 20.19 -7.24
N LEU A 193 -0.79 19.95 -6.14
CA LEU A 193 -1.85 20.80 -5.63
C LEU A 193 -1.30 22.18 -5.25
N THR A 194 -2.08 23.21 -5.51
CA THR A 194 -1.82 24.60 -5.10
C THR A 194 -2.88 25.13 -4.16
N GLN A 195 -4.10 24.59 -4.20
CA GLN A 195 -5.21 24.89 -3.31
C GLN A 195 -6.15 23.68 -3.27
N VAL A 196 -6.79 23.45 -2.12
CA VAL A 196 -7.88 22.48 -1.96
C VAL A 196 -9.01 23.17 -1.21
N ASP A 197 -10.15 23.29 -1.85
CA ASP A 197 -11.40 23.74 -1.24
C ASP A 197 -12.26 22.49 -0.98
N SER A 198 -12.82 22.37 0.22
CA SER A 198 -13.50 21.14 0.67
C SER A 198 -14.55 21.51 1.71
N ASP A 199 -15.82 21.52 1.27
CA ASP A 199 -17.01 21.97 2.01
C ASP A 199 -18.26 21.13 1.63
N SER A 200 -19.45 21.58 2.04
CA SER A 200 -20.72 20.87 1.78
C SER A 200 -21.12 20.79 0.30
N GLY A 201 -20.52 21.61 -0.56
CA GLY A 201 -20.64 21.55 -2.02
C GLY A 201 -19.74 20.51 -2.68
N GLY A 202 -18.77 19.93 -1.97
CA GLY A 202 -17.82 18.95 -2.49
C GLY A 202 -16.36 19.39 -2.34
N ASP A 203 -15.49 18.82 -3.18
CA ASP A 203 -14.05 19.07 -3.17
C ASP A 203 -13.57 19.66 -4.50
N VAL A 204 -12.73 20.69 -4.45
CA VAL A 204 -12.04 21.26 -5.61
C VAL A 204 -10.53 21.24 -5.39
N PHE A 205 -9.84 20.45 -6.22
CA PHE A 205 -8.39 20.24 -6.18
C PHE A 205 -7.71 21.04 -7.28
N THR A 206 -7.17 22.21 -6.95
CA THR A 206 -6.54 23.10 -7.92
C THR A 206 -5.06 22.78 -8.11
N THR A 207 -4.61 22.77 -9.36
CA THR A 207 -3.21 22.58 -9.77
C THR A 207 -2.80 23.62 -10.81
N LYS A 208 -1.50 23.71 -11.12
CA LYS A 208 -0.99 24.55 -12.23
C LYS A 208 -1.51 24.17 -13.63
N LYS A 209 -2.14 23.01 -13.81
CA LYS A 209 -2.63 22.52 -15.12
C LYS A 209 -4.15 22.59 -15.27
N GLY A 210 -4.88 22.91 -14.21
CA GLY A 210 -6.32 22.79 -14.12
C GLY A 210 -6.77 22.37 -12.72
N ALA A 211 -8.09 22.30 -12.53
CA ALA A 211 -8.71 21.90 -11.28
C ALA A 211 -9.61 20.68 -11.47
N LEU A 212 -9.54 19.72 -10.55
CA LEU A 212 -10.51 18.63 -10.44
C LEU A 212 -11.62 19.09 -9.48
N SER A 213 -12.84 19.23 -9.98
CA SER A 213 -14.04 19.46 -9.18
C SER A 213 -14.77 18.13 -9.00
N LEU A 214 -15.10 17.79 -7.75
CA LEU A 214 -15.90 16.64 -7.35
C LEU A 214 -17.09 17.15 -6.54
N VAL A 215 -18.30 16.84 -6.98
CA VAL A 215 -19.55 17.22 -6.28
C VAL A 215 -20.35 15.94 -6.03
N PRO A 216 -20.02 15.15 -4.99
CA PRO A 216 -20.61 13.84 -4.75
C PRO A 216 -22.13 13.90 -4.54
N SER A 217 -22.64 14.99 -3.95
CA SER A 217 -24.07 15.22 -3.72
C SER A 217 -24.91 15.35 -4.99
N LYS A 218 -24.27 15.54 -6.16
CA LYS A 218 -24.92 15.58 -7.48
C LYS A 218 -24.42 14.47 -8.42
N SER A 219 -23.53 13.59 -7.95
CA SER A 219 -22.79 12.64 -8.79
C SER A 219 -22.02 13.31 -9.95
N GLU A 220 -21.61 14.56 -9.79
CA GLU A 220 -20.86 15.32 -10.80
C GLU A 220 -19.35 15.28 -10.51
N ALA A 221 -18.54 15.16 -11.56
CA ALA A 221 -17.10 15.38 -11.50
C ALA A 221 -16.60 16.00 -12.81
N ALA A 222 -15.60 16.88 -12.73
CA ALA A 222 -15.07 17.55 -13.91
C ALA A 222 -13.60 17.96 -13.76
N TRP A 223 -12.86 17.91 -14.86
CA TRP A 223 -11.57 18.57 -15.00
C TRP A 223 -11.73 19.91 -15.71
N VAL A 224 -11.23 20.98 -15.11
CA VAL A 224 -11.40 22.36 -15.61
C VAL A 224 -10.06 22.97 -15.97
N VAL A 225 -9.92 23.45 -17.21
CA VAL A 225 -8.72 24.14 -17.71
C VAL A 225 -9.14 25.49 -18.31
N GLY A 226 -8.96 26.56 -17.55
CA GLY A 226 -9.40 27.90 -17.94
C GLY A 226 -10.92 27.95 -18.10
N LYS A 227 -11.41 28.09 -19.33
CA LYS A 227 -12.85 28.07 -19.66
C LYS A 227 -13.36 26.69 -20.12
N THR A 228 -12.48 25.72 -20.32
CA THR A 228 -12.85 24.38 -20.80
C THR A 228 -13.18 23.49 -19.60
N LYS A 229 -14.42 22.96 -19.56
CA LYS A 229 -14.85 21.91 -18.63
C LYS A 229 -14.88 20.58 -19.37
N THR A 230 -14.24 19.55 -18.82
CA THR A 230 -14.33 18.16 -19.27
C THR A 230 -15.05 17.37 -18.18
N GLU A 231 -16.27 16.93 -18.47
CA GLU A 231 -17.03 16.07 -17.55
C GLU A 231 -16.30 14.73 -17.37
N LEU A 232 -16.35 14.21 -16.15
CA LEU A 232 -15.74 12.95 -15.74
C LEU A 232 -16.81 12.02 -15.17
N MET A 233 -16.71 10.74 -15.50
CA MET A 233 -17.46 9.68 -14.85
C MET A 233 -16.84 9.42 -13.47
N LEU A 234 -17.59 9.65 -12.39
CA LEU A 234 -17.23 9.16 -11.06
C LEU A 234 -17.23 7.63 -11.06
N LEU A 235 -16.21 7.03 -10.45
CA LEU A 235 -16.05 5.60 -10.29
C LEU A 235 -16.05 5.28 -8.79
N PRO A 236 -16.97 4.43 -8.27
CA PRO A 236 -17.01 4.09 -6.86
C PRO A 236 -15.69 3.48 -6.39
N VAL A 237 -15.11 4.03 -5.32
CA VAL A 237 -13.78 3.63 -4.81
C VAL A 237 -13.74 2.16 -4.40
N GLU A 238 -14.77 1.68 -3.70
CA GLU A 238 -14.84 0.29 -3.20
C GLU A 238 -14.84 -0.73 -4.35
N ASP A 239 -15.64 -0.48 -5.40
CA ASP A 239 -15.75 -1.32 -6.59
C ASP A 239 -14.47 -1.31 -7.46
N ASN A 240 -13.61 -0.29 -7.28
CA ASN A 240 -12.41 -0.04 -8.08
C ASN A 240 -11.11 -0.20 -7.26
N THR A 241 -11.17 -0.86 -6.10
CA THR A 241 -10.01 -1.08 -5.22
C THR A 241 -8.83 -1.74 -5.94
N GLN A 242 -9.03 -2.85 -6.66
CA GLN A 242 -7.96 -3.49 -7.43
C GLN A 242 -7.35 -2.57 -8.49
N LEU A 243 -8.18 -1.84 -9.24
CA LEU A 243 -7.72 -0.86 -10.22
C LEU A 243 -6.82 0.19 -9.55
N ILE A 244 -7.26 0.75 -8.43
CA ILE A 244 -6.51 1.77 -7.68
C ILE A 244 -5.17 1.23 -7.16
N TYR A 245 -5.16 0.08 -6.49
CA TYR A 245 -3.99 -0.39 -5.75
C TYR A 245 -3.03 -1.28 -6.58
N SER A 246 -3.49 -1.86 -7.69
CA SER A 246 -2.68 -2.74 -8.55
C SER A 246 -2.40 -2.17 -9.94
N GLU A 247 -3.32 -1.39 -10.53
CA GLU A 247 -3.29 -1.11 -11.98
C GLU A 247 -3.03 0.35 -12.36
N LEU A 248 -3.50 1.33 -11.58
CA LEU A 248 -3.25 2.75 -11.84
C LEU A 248 -1.76 3.10 -11.82
N GLY A 249 -0.95 2.29 -11.13
CA GLY A 249 0.51 2.47 -11.01
C GLY A 249 0.94 3.50 -9.98
N VAL A 250 -0.01 4.10 -9.24
CA VAL A 250 0.24 5.12 -8.20
C VAL A 250 1.10 4.57 -7.05
N TYR A 251 0.87 3.31 -6.67
CA TYR A 251 1.58 2.62 -5.58
C TYR A 251 2.54 1.54 -6.12
N LYS A 252 3.02 1.67 -7.36
CA LYS A 252 3.82 0.65 -8.03
C LYS A 252 5.16 0.42 -7.31
N GLY A 253 5.33 -0.77 -6.74
CA GLY A 253 6.54 -1.16 -6.01
C GLY A 253 6.52 -0.77 -4.52
N GLU A 254 5.39 -0.25 -4.02
CA GLU A 254 5.18 -0.03 -2.58
C GLU A 254 4.48 -1.27 -1.98
N GLY A 255 5.05 -1.82 -0.90
CA GLY A 255 4.40 -2.83 -0.08
C GLY A 255 3.42 -2.17 0.90
N LEU A 256 2.19 -2.69 0.97
CA LEU A 256 1.13 -2.17 1.86
C LEU A 256 1.40 -2.50 3.33
N GLY A 257 2.35 -3.39 3.62
CA GLY A 257 2.65 -3.94 4.94
C GLY A 257 1.61 -4.97 5.39
N THR A 258 0.94 -5.61 4.43
CA THR A 258 0.00 -6.70 4.69
C THR A 258 0.72 -8.04 4.50
N PRO A 259 0.26 -9.14 5.13
CA PRO A 259 0.82 -10.47 4.89
C PRO A 259 0.80 -10.93 3.41
N CYS A 260 0.02 -10.27 2.56
CA CYS A 260 -0.12 -10.62 1.15
C CYS A 260 0.96 -10.02 0.23
N ASP A 261 1.83 -9.15 0.75
CA ASP A 261 2.97 -8.56 0.02
C ASP A 261 4.02 -9.62 -0.35
N ASP A 262 4.32 -10.56 0.55
CA ASP A 262 5.47 -11.48 0.45
C ASP A 262 5.09 -12.96 0.16
N LEU A 263 3.87 -13.21 -0.36
CA LEU A 263 3.37 -14.55 -0.73
C LEU A 263 3.64 -14.98 -2.18
#